data_AF-A0A7C3F2F1-F1
#
_entry.id   AF-A0A7C3F2F1-F1
#
_cell.length_a   1.000
_cell.length_b   1.000
_cell.length_c   1.000
_cell.angle_alpha   90.00
_cell.angle_beta   90.00
_cell.angle_gamma   90.00
#
_symmetry.space_group_name_H-M   'P 1'
#
loop_
_entity.id
_entity.type
_entity.pdbx_description
1 polymer ?
#
loop_
_entity_poly.entity_id
_entity_poly.type
_entity_poly.pdbx_seq_one_letter_code
_entity_poly.pdbx_strand_id
1 'polypeptide(L)' 'MDNSYITYLRDNIVSQYKDYPTDCGSSFGEILCWEIHENGLTFKWLAEKWGVSLALLGELVRDHCIRLEELPKVNHEN' A
#
# COMPACT_ATOMS: atom_id res chain seq x y z
N MET A 1 -15.70 5.63 2.61
CA MET A 1 -14.66 6.44 1.94
C MET A 1 -14.69 6.10 0.47
N ASP A 2 -14.66 7.08 -0.42
CA ASP A 2 -14.58 6.83 -1.86
C ASP A 2 -13.24 6.17 -2.21
N ASN A 3 -13.25 5.18 -3.10
CA ASN A 3 -12.03 4.55 -3.62
C ASN A 3 -11.04 5.57 -4.21
N SER A 4 -11.52 6.75 -4.63
CA SER A 4 -10.67 7.82 -5.14
C SER A 4 -9.76 8.41 -4.06
N TYR A 5 -10.22 8.52 -2.81
CA TYR A 5 -9.43 9.12 -1.73
C TYR A 5 -8.30 8.18 -1.27
N ILE A 6 -8.58 6.88 -1.09
CA ILE A 6 -7.56 5.88 -0.76
C ILE A 6 -6.53 5.78 -1.90
N THR A 7 -6.98 5.81 -3.15
CA THR A 7 -6.08 5.83 -4.32
C THR A 7 -5.18 7.06 -4.29
N TYR A 8 -5.75 8.25 -4.05
CA TYR A 8 -4.99 9.49 -3.94
C TYR A 8 -3.93 9.45 -2.84
N LEU A 9 -4.27 8.95 -1.65
CA LEU A 9 -3.33 8.83 -0.54
C LEU A 9 -2.19 7.87 -0.86
N ARG A 10 -2.50 6.71 -1.45
CA ARG A 10 -1.51 5.74 -1.90
C ARG A 10 -0.53 6.36 -2.90
N ASP A 11 -1.05 7.07 -3.90
CA ASP A 11 -0.22 7.73 -4.93
C ASP A 11 0.60 8.88 -4.34
N ASN A 12 0.06 9.60 -3.36
CA ASN A 12 0.78 10.64 -2.64
C ASN A 12 1.96 10.05 -1.85
N ILE A 13 1.76 8.95 -1.10
CA ILE A 13 2.85 8.24 -0.41
C ILE A 13 3.92 7.83 -1.42
N VAL A 14 3.54 7.15 -2.50
CA VAL A 14 4.49 6.72 -3.54
C VAL A 14 5.28 7.91 -4.11
N SER A 15 4.62 9.05 -4.35
CA SER A 15 5.28 10.23 -4.90
C SER A 15 6.37 10.78 -3.97
N GLN A 16 6.16 10.76 -2.66
CA GLN A 16 7.13 11.26 -1.69
C GLN A 16 8.41 10.40 -1.62
N TYR A 17 8.30 9.11 -1.96
CA TYR A 17 9.45 8.21 -2.06
C TYR A 17 10.25 8.38 -3.37
N LYS A 18 9.72 9.10 -4.38
CA LYS A 18 10.48 9.43 -5.59
C LYS A 18 11.57 10.47 -5.31
N ASP A 19 11.33 11.36 -4.36
CA ASP A 19 12.29 12.39 -3.96
C ASP A 19 13.41 11.81 -3.07
N TYR A 20 13.17 10.64 -2.47
CA TYR A 20 14.11 9.93 -1.59
C TYR A 20 14.09 8.42 -1.89
N PRO A 21 14.70 7.98 -3.01
CA PRO A 21 14.62 6.59 -3.45
C PRO A 21 15.27 5.65 -2.42
N THR A 22 14.56 4.58 -2.07
CA THR A 22 15.00 3.53 -1.14
C THR A 22 15.74 2.38 -1.85
N ASP A 23 16.07 2.56 -3.13
CA ASP A 23 16.50 1.51 -4.09
C ASP A 23 15.51 0.32 -4.21
N CYS A 24 14.32 0.43 -3.61
CA CYS A 24 13.31 -0.62 -3.60
C CYS A 24 12.07 -0.17 -4.38
N GLY A 25 12.17 -0.30 -5.72
CA GLY A 25 11.03 -0.13 -6.61
C GLY A 25 10.40 1.27 -6.62
N SER A 26 9.24 1.38 -7.26
CA SER A 26 8.47 2.65 -7.34
C SER A 26 6.99 2.48 -7.09
N SER A 27 6.53 1.25 -6.82
CA SER A 27 5.15 0.96 -6.48
C SER A 27 4.92 1.01 -4.97
N PHE A 28 3.66 1.22 -4.58
CA PHE A 28 3.26 1.19 -3.17
C PHE A 28 3.62 -0.13 -2.48
N GLY A 29 3.45 -1.26 -3.18
CA GLY A 29 3.75 -2.59 -2.62
C GLY A 29 5.23 -2.79 -2.34
N GLU A 30 6.11 -2.34 -3.23
CA GLU A 30 7.57 -2.41 -3.03
C GLU A 30 8.00 -1.54 -1.85
N ILE A 31 7.50 -0.30 -1.77
CA ILE A 31 7.78 0.61 -0.65
C ILE A 31 7.28 0.00 0.68
N LEU A 32 6.05 -0.51 0.70
CA LEU A 32 5.48 -1.15 1.89
C LEU A 32 6.31 -2.35 2.35
N CYS A 33 6.69 -3.24 1.43
CA CYS A 33 7.51 -4.40 1.72
C CYS A 33 8.89 -4.00 2.23
N TRP A 34 9.54 -3.02 1.62
CA TRP A 34 10.84 -2.53 2.06
C TRP A 34 10.78 -1.95 3.47
N GLU A 35 9.81 -1.09 3.76
CA GLU A 35 9.68 -0.48 5.09
C GLU A 35 9.49 -1.51 6.20
N ILE A 36 8.75 -2.58 5.92
CA ILE A 36 8.46 -3.62 6.92
C ILE A 36 9.60 -4.62 7.03
N HIS A 37 10.10 -5.14 5.91
CA HIS A 37 11.05 -6.25 5.90
C HIS A 37 12.51 -5.79 5.99
N GLU A 38 12.89 -4.74 5.26
CA GLU A 38 14.28 -4.27 5.19
C GLU A 38 14.56 -3.19 6.24
N ASN A 39 13.64 -2.24 6.40
CA ASN A 39 13.77 -1.17 7.40
C ASN A 39 13.21 -1.56 8.79
N GLY A 40 12.59 -2.74 8.91
CA GLY A 40 12.15 -3.32 10.18
C GLY A 40 11.02 -2.57 10.89
N LEU A 41 10.24 -1.76 10.17
CA LEU A 41 9.15 -1.01 10.78
C LEU A 41 7.94 -1.90 11.09
N THR A 42 7.44 -1.79 12.31
CA THR A 42 6.11 -2.30 12.65
C THR A 42 5.04 -1.46 11.98
N PHE A 43 3.82 -2.00 11.78
CA PHE A 43 2.70 -1.22 11.25
C PHE A 43 2.41 0.07 12.04
N LYS A 44 2.64 0.06 13.35
CA LYS A 44 2.45 1.26 14.18
C LYS A 44 3.47 2.35 13.82
N TRP A 45 4.75 1.99 13.74
CA TRP A 45 5.81 2.93 13.38
C TRP A 45 5.69 3.40 11.93
N LEU A 46 5.23 2.53 11.03
CA LEU A 46 4.97 2.91 9.64
C LEU A 46 3.82 3.92 9.55
N ALA A 47 2.73 3.71 10.30
CA ALA A 47 1.62 4.67 10.36
C ALA A 47 2.08 6.03 10.90
N GLU A 48 2.91 6.03 11.96
CA GLU A 48 3.52 7.24 12.50
C GLU A 48 4.43 7.94 11.46
N LYS A 49 5.29 7.19 10.77
CA LYS A 49 6.19 7.70 9.73
C LYS A 49 5.42 8.33 8.56
N TRP A 50 4.34 7.69 8.10
CA TRP A 50 3.52 8.18 7.00
C TRP A 50 2.49 9.24 7.43
N GLY A 51 2.43 9.59 8.72
CA GLY A 51 1.50 10.60 9.22
C GLY A 51 0.03 10.21 9.08
N VAL A 52 -0.29 8.90 9.14
CA VAL A 52 -1.65 8.36 9.01
C VAL A 52 -2.07 7.59 10.25
N SER A 53 -3.37 7.39 10.43
CA SER A 53 -3.85 6.51 11.49
C SER A 53 -3.56 5.04 11.16
N LEU A 54 -3.41 4.19 12.18
CA LEU A 54 -3.22 2.75 11.98
C LEU A 54 -4.40 2.10 11.22
N ALA A 55 -5.62 2.60 11.44
CA ALA A 55 -6.79 2.15 10.71
C ALA A 55 -6.69 2.49 9.20
N LEU A 56 -6.27 3.72 8.88
CA LEU A 56 -6.07 4.15 7.49
C LEU A 56 -4.93 3.38 6.80
N LEU A 57 -3.85 3.06 7.52
CA LEU A 57 -2.81 2.16 7.02
C LEU A 57 -3.39 0.78 6.65
N GLY A 58 -4.26 0.23 7.50
CA GLY A 58 -4.97 -1.02 7.20
C GLY A 58 -5.82 -0.93 5.94
N GLU A 59 -6.51 0.19 5.72
CA GLU A 59 -7.29 0.42 4.49
C GLU A 59 -6.40 0.51 3.24
N LEU A 60 -5.24 1.17 3.33
CA LEU A 60 -4.26 1.25 2.24
C LEU A 60 -3.70 -0.13 1.87
N VAL A 61 -3.34 -0.95 2.87
CA VAL A 61 -2.88 -2.32 2.65
C VAL A 61 -4.00 -3.16 2.02
N ARG A 62 -5.24 -3.03 2.52
CA ARG A 62 -6.40 -3.73 1.96
C ARG A 62 -6.65 -3.34 0.50
N ASP A 63 -6.63 -2.05 0.16
CA ASP A 63 -6.77 -1.58 -1.23
C ASP A 63 -5.69 -2.18 -2.12
N HIS A 64 -4.44 -2.23 -1.64
CA HIS A 64 -3.36 -2.87 -2.38
C HIS A 64 -3.61 -4.36 -2.62
N CYS A 65 -3.99 -5.13 -1.59
CA CYS A 65 -4.30 -6.56 -1.73
C CYS A 65 -5.44 -6.82 -2.71
N ILE A 66 -6.53 -6.04 -2.65
CA ILE A 66 -7.68 -6.19 -3.56
C ILE A 66 -7.28 -5.97 -5.02
N ARG A 67 -6.35 -5.05 -5.29
CA ARG A 67 -5.85 -4.81 -6.65
C ARG A 67 -4.99 -5.94 -7.21
N LEU A 68 -4.49 -6.83 -6.33
CA LEU A 68 -3.75 -8.02 -6.73
C LEU A 68 -4.66 -9.23 -6.97
N GLU A 69 -5.93 -9.17 -6.51
CA GLU A 69 -6.89 -10.25 -6.73
C GLU A 69 -7.24 -10.36 -8.22
N GLU A 70 -7.32 -11.60 -8.72
CA GLU A 70 -7.89 -11.85 -10.04
C GLU A 70 -9.37 -11.48 -10.06
N LEU A 71 -9.84 -10.99 -11.21
CA LEU A 71 -11.28 -10.82 -11.40
C LEU A 71 -11.98 -12.18 -11.26
N PRO A 72 -13.11 -12.24 -10.54
CA PRO A 72 -13.85 -13.48 -10.39
C PRO A 72 -14.27 -14.01 -11.75
N LYS A 73 -13.99 -15.30 -12.00
CA LYS A 73 -14.45 -16.03 -13.19
C LYS A 73 -15.46 -17.08 -12.74
N VAL A 74 -16.69 -16.99 -13.24
CA VAL A 74 -17.71 -18.02 -13.00
C VAL A 74 -17.32 -19.26 -13.77
N ASN A 75 -17.11 -20.38 -13.07
CA ASN A 75 -16.85 -21.66 -13.73
C ASN A 75 -18.18 -22.26 -14.22
N HIS A 76 -18.28 -22.56 -15.51
CA HIS A 76 -19.45 -23.14 -16.16
C HIS A 76 -19.30 -24.64 -16.45
N GLU A 77 -18.19 -25.25 -16.01
CA GLU A 77 -17.99 -26.69 -16.13
C GLU A 77 -18.86 -27.41 -15.09
N ASN A 78 -19.92 -28.08 -15.58
CA ASN A 78 -20.73 -29.06 -14.86
C ASN A 78 -20.15 -30.46 -15.01
#